data_AF-A0AAU7X7H3-F1
#
_entry.id   AF-A0AAU7X7H3-F1
#
_cell.length_a   1.000
_cell.length_b   1.000
_cell.length_c   1.000
_cell.angle_alpha   90.00
_cell.angle_beta   90.00
_cell.angle_gamma   90.00
#
_symmetry.space_group_name_H-M   'P 1'
#
loop_
_entity.id
_entity.type
_entity.pdbx_description
1 polymer ?
#
loop_
_entity_poly.entity_id
_entity_poly.type
_entity_poly.pdbx_seq_one_letter_code
_entity_poly.pdbx_strand_id
1 'polypeptide(L)'
;MDVEAEDLRLLTEIGFIALGAGLNGQAGLVFEGVAAVRPEAEAGFIGRALVRLALGDAAGAVEILRKAPPSDAVTTYLGMAYARWGAKDEARACLASVANSVAPPTTSRSPVRCSRRSTPRSEAAIRPGPRLPGGAHRRRAA
;
A
#
# COMPACT_ATOMS: atom_id res chain seq x y z
N MET A 1 -16.51 -10.27 -30.51
CA MET A 1 -16.98 -10.46 -29.12
C MET A 1 -16.49 -9.22 -28.42
N ASP A 2 -17.37 -8.23 -28.29
CA ASP A 2 -16.99 -6.94 -27.75
C ASP A 2 -17.07 -7.02 -26.23
N VAL A 3 -16.00 -6.61 -25.55
CA VAL A 3 -15.97 -6.56 -24.10
C VAL A 3 -16.49 -5.20 -23.68
N GLU A 4 -17.57 -5.17 -22.91
CA GLU A 4 -18.21 -3.93 -22.54
C GLU A 4 -17.42 -3.19 -21.45
N ALA A 5 -17.71 -1.90 -21.26
CA ALA A 5 -17.07 -1.11 -20.22
C ALA A 5 -17.35 -1.66 -18.81
N GLU A 6 -18.55 -2.22 -18.60
CA GLU A 6 -18.93 -2.83 -17.33
C GLU A 6 -18.16 -4.13 -17.08
N ASP A 7 -17.95 -4.95 -18.11
CA ASP A 7 -17.14 -6.17 -17.99
C ASP A 7 -15.70 -5.85 -17.61
N LEU A 8 -15.11 -4.81 -18.20
CA LEU A 8 -13.75 -4.36 -17.87
C LEU A 8 -13.65 -3.79 -16.46
N ARG A 9 -14.68 -3.09 -16.01
CA ARG A 9 -14.77 -2.60 -14.64
C ARG A 9 -14.81 -3.78 -13.67
N LEU A 10 -15.70 -4.74 -13.90
CA LEU A 10 -15.81 -5.93 -13.05
C LEU A 10 -14.50 -6.73 -13.03
N LEU A 11 -13.88 -6.92 -14.20
CA LEU A 11 -12.59 -7.61 -14.30
C LEU A 11 -11.51 -6.88 -13.50
N THR A 12 -11.49 -5.54 -13.56
CA THR A 12 -10.56 -4.70 -12.79
C THR A 12 -10.80 -4.85 -11.28
N GLU A 13 -12.05 -4.83 -10.82
CA GLU A 13 -12.41 -5.03 -9.41
C GLU A 13 -11.97 -6.41 -8.91
N ILE A 14 -12.19 -7.48 -9.71
CA ILE A 14 -11.71 -8.83 -9.42
C ILE A 14 -10.17 -8.85 -9.28
N GLY A 15 -9.45 -8.14 -10.15
CA GLY A 15 -7.99 -8.03 -10.10
C GLY A 15 -7.50 -7.41 -8.79
N PHE A 16 -8.17 -6.34 -8.32
CA PHE A 16 -7.83 -5.70 -7.05
C PHE A 16 -8.19 -6.58 -5.83
N ILE A 17 -9.31 -7.29 -5.87
CA ILE A 17 -9.68 -8.25 -4.82
C ILE A 17 -8.64 -9.37 -4.75
N ALA A 18 -8.22 -9.91 -5.88
CA ALA A 18 -7.18 -10.94 -5.95
C ALA A 18 -5.84 -10.45 -5.37
N LEU A 19 -5.42 -9.21 -5.68
CA LEU A 19 -4.25 -8.58 -5.06
C LEU A 19 -4.39 -8.49 -3.53
N GLY A 20 -5.53 -8.02 -3.03
CA GLY A 20 -5.78 -7.92 -1.59
C GLY A 20 -5.75 -9.27 -0.87
N ALA A 21 -6.12 -10.35 -1.58
CA ALA A 21 -6.04 -11.71 -1.09
C ALA A 21 -4.64 -12.37 -1.23
N GLY A 22 -3.65 -11.66 -1.79
CA GLY A 22 -2.31 -12.19 -2.03
C GLY A 22 -2.22 -13.14 -3.24
N LEU A 23 -3.27 -13.22 -4.06
CA LEU A 23 -3.32 -14.03 -5.29
C LEU A 23 -2.63 -13.29 -6.45
N ASN A 24 -1.35 -12.95 -6.26
CA ASN A 24 -0.60 -12.06 -7.14
C ASN A 24 -0.50 -12.58 -8.58
N GLY A 25 -0.38 -13.90 -8.77
CA GLY A 25 -0.31 -14.51 -10.10
C GLY A 25 -1.63 -14.36 -10.87
N GLN A 26 -2.75 -14.63 -10.21
CA GLN A 26 -4.10 -14.51 -10.76
C GLN A 26 -4.42 -13.04 -11.06
N ALA A 27 -4.08 -12.14 -10.15
CA ALA A 27 -4.23 -10.71 -10.38
C ALA A 27 -3.41 -10.24 -11.59
N GLY A 28 -2.18 -10.74 -11.76
CA GLY A 28 -1.34 -10.47 -12.92
C GLY A 28 -2.04 -10.82 -14.23
N LEU A 29 -2.59 -12.03 -14.34
CA LEU A 29 -3.34 -12.48 -15.53
C LEU A 29 -4.56 -11.60 -15.82
N VAL A 30 -5.28 -11.20 -14.76
CA VAL A 30 -6.44 -10.32 -14.89
C VAL A 30 -6.04 -8.96 -15.48
N PHE A 31 -5.00 -8.32 -14.94
CA PHE A 31 -4.57 -7.00 -15.42
C PHE A 31 -3.86 -7.06 -16.78
N GLU A 32 -3.25 -8.19 -17.15
CA GLU A 32 -2.79 -8.44 -18.52
C GLU A 32 -3.96 -8.50 -19.50
N GLY A 33 -5.06 -9.15 -19.13
CA GLY A 33 -6.31 -9.14 -19.90
C GLY A 33 -6.89 -7.74 -20.06
N VAL A 34 -6.99 -6.97 -18.97
CA VAL A 34 -7.45 -5.57 -19.00
C VAL A 34 -6.59 -4.72 -19.95
N ALA A 35 -5.26 -4.86 -19.86
CA ALA A 35 -4.33 -4.12 -20.73
C ALA A 35 -4.39 -4.59 -22.19
N ALA A 36 -4.74 -5.85 -22.47
CA ALA A 36 -4.92 -6.33 -23.85
C ALA A 36 -6.17 -5.72 -24.51
N VAL A 37 -7.25 -5.55 -23.74
CA VAL A 37 -8.51 -4.98 -24.26
C VAL A 37 -8.47 -3.46 -24.32
N ARG A 38 -7.89 -2.80 -23.31
CA ARG A 38 -7.68 -1.34 -23.30
C ARG A 38 -6.23 -1.00 -22.92
N PRO A 39 -5.32 -0.95 -23.91
CA PRO A 39 -3.89 -0.73 -23.68
C PRO A 39 -3.55 0.59 -22.99
N GLU A 40 -4.38 1.61 -23.17
CA GLU A 40 -4.16 2.95 -22.64
C GLU A 40 -4.90 3.18 -21.31
N ALA A 41 -5.70 2.22 -20.83
CA ALA A 41 -6.43 2.39 -19.58
C ALA A 41 -5.49 2.36 -18.37
N GLU A 42 -5.58 3.38 -17.52
CA GLU A 42 -4.78 3.52 -16.30
C GLU A 42 -4.86 2.28 -15.39
N ALA A 43 -6.03 1.64 -15.31
CA ALA A 43 -6.27 0.44 -14.51
C ALA A 43 -5.30 -0.70 -14.85
N GLY A 44 -4.98 -0.89 -16.14
CA GLY A 44 -4.02 -1.92 -16.57
C GLY A 44 -2.60 -1.64 -16.09
N PHE A 45 -2.16 -0.38 -16.20
CA PHE A 45 -0.84 0.03 -15.70
C PHE A 45 -0.74 -0.06 -14.18
N ILE A 46 -1.72 0.51 -13.47
CA ILE A 46 -1.77 0.54 -12.01
C ILE A 46 -1.82 -0.89 -11.45
N GLY A 47 -2.72 -1.73 -11.97
CA GLY A 47 -2.87 -3.10 -11.52
C GLY A 47 -1.59 -3.92 -11.70
N ARG A 48 -0.96 -3.87 -12.88
CA ARG A 48 0.31 -4.57 -13.13
C ARG A 48 1.45 -4.04 -12.25
N ALA A 49 1.51 -2.73 -12.01
CA ALA A 49 2.51 -2.15 -11.11
C ALA A 49 2.31 -2.60 -9.65
N LEU A 50 1.07 -2.68 -9.18
CA LEU A 50 0.76 -3.19 -7.84
C LEU A 50 1.10 -4.67 -7.69
N VAL A 51 0.89 -5.49 -8.72
CA VAL A 51 1.37 -6.89 -8.74
C VAL A 51 2.89 -6.94 -8.57
N ARG A 52 3.63 -6.10 -9.29
CA ARG A 52 5.10 -6.01 -9.12
C ARG A 52 5.50 -5.59 -7.71
N LEU A 53 4.83 -4.59 -7.13
CA LEU A 53 5.06 -4.18 -5.74
C LEU A 53 4.77 -5.31 -4.74
N ALA A 54 3.69 -6.06 -4.94
CA ALA A 54 3.33 -7.21 -4.10
C ALA A 54 4.37 -8.33 -4.18
N LEU A 55 5.05 -8.47 -5.32
CA LEU A 55 6.17 -9.41 -5.53
C LEU A 55 7.53 -8.84 -5.08
N GLY A 56 7.57 -7.62 -4.54
CA GLY A 56 8.81 -6.96 -4.10
C GLY A 56 9.63 -6.28 -5.20
N ASP A 57 9.14 -6.28 -6.44
CA ASP A 57 9.78 -5.63 -7.60
C ASP A 57 9.34 -4.16 -7.71
N ALA A 58 9.82 -3.32 -6.80
CA ALA A 58 9.48 -1.90 -6.79
C ALA A 58 10.05 -1.14 -8.00
N ALA A 59 11.23 -1.51 -8.48
CA ALA A 59 11.83 -0.90 -9.66
C ALA A 59 11.01 -1.19 -10.93
N GLY A 60 10.58 -2.44 -11.12
CA GLY A 60 9.69 -2.81 -12.23
C GLY A 60 8.34 -2.10 -12.17
N ALA A 61 7.80 -1.87 -10.96
CA ALA A 61 6.57 -1.09 -10.80
C ALA A 61 6.72 0.37 -11.25
N VAL A 62 7.83 1.03 -10.90
CA VAL A 62 8.15 2.39 -11.37
C VAL A 62 8.22 2.44 -12.89
N GLU A 63 8.89 1.47 -13.53
CA GLU A 63 9.04 1.42 -14.98
C GLU A 63 7.71 1.23 -15.72
N ILE A 64 6.75 0.52 -15.13
CA ILE A 64 5.40 0.39 -15.68
C ILE A 64 4.66 1.73 -15.56
N LEU A 65 4.67 2.34 -14.38
CA LEU A 65 3.88 3.55 -14.10
C LEU A 65 4.40 4.78 -14.84
N ARG A 66 5.70 4.87 -15.12
CA ARG A 66 6.27 5.96 -15.94
C ARG A 66 5.78 5.95 -17.40
N LYS A 67 5.28 4.82 -17.89
CA LYS A 67 4.76 4.66 -19.25
C LYS A 67 3.24 4.87 -19.32
N ALA A 68 2.57 4.95 -18.18
CA ALA A 68 1.13 5.15 -18.13
C ALA A 68 0.77 6.61 -18.49
N PRO A 69 -0.43 6.85 -19.05
CA PRO A 69 -0.95 8.20 -19.19
C PRO A 69 -0.95 8.95 -17.85
N PRO A 70 -0.52 10.22 -17.82
CA PRO A 70 -0.39 10.96 -16.58
C PRO A 70 -1.76 11.26 -15.99
N SER A 71 -1.96 10.84 -14.73
CA SER A 71 -3.13 11.15 -13.93
C SER A 71 -2.74 11.26 -12.46
N ASP A 72 -3.62 11.84 -11.63
CA ASP A 72 -3.41 11.91 -10.19
C ASP A 72 -3.31 10.52 -9.56
N ALA A 73 -4.08 9.55 -10.08
CA ALA A 73 -4.03 8.16 -9.63
C ALA A 73 -2.67 7.52 -9.99
N VAL A 74 -2.25 7.62 -11.25
CA VAL A 74 -0.94 7.10 -11.70
C VAL A 74 0.20 7.74 -10.91
N THR A 75 0.16 9.06 -10.69
CA THR A 75 1.18 9.80 -9.94
C THR A 75 1.22 9.37 -8.46
N THR A 76 0.05 9.09 -7.87
CA THR A 76 -0.04 8.56 -6.50
C THR A 76 0.66 7.21 -6.38
N TYR A 77 0.32 6.26 -7.26
CA TYR A 77 0.93 4.94 -7.24
C TYR A 77 2.41 4.97 -7.62
N LEU A 78 2.84 5.90 -8.48
CA LEU A 78 4.24 6.10 -8.81
C LEU A 78 5.03 6.61 -7.59
N GLY A 79 4.47 7.56 -6.85
CA GLY A 79 5.04 8.02 -5.58
C GLY A 79 5.17 6.91 -4.54
N MET A 80 4.16 6.03 -4.43
CA MET A 80 4.21 4.84 -3.58
C MET A 80 5.30 3.85 -4.03
N ALA A 81 5.44 3.63 -5.35
CA ALA A 81 6.45 2.75 -5.90
C ALA A 81 7.87 3.26 -5.63
N TYR A 82 8.12 4.56 -5.81
CA TYR A 82 9.38 5.21 -5.43
C TYR A 82 9.68 5.07 -3.94
N ALA A 83 8.69 5.27 -3.08
CA ALA A 83 8.86 5.12 -1.63
C ALA A 83 9.26 3.68 -1.26
N ARG A 84 8.65 2.69 -1.93
CA ARG A 84 8.95 1.27 -1.72
C ARG A 84 10.33 0.89 -2.28
N TRP A 85 10.76 1.52 -3.36
CA TRP A 85 12.09 1.32 -3.94
C TRP A 85 13.21 1.98 -3.12
N GLY A 86 12.90 3.04 -2.37
CA GLY A 86 13.84 3.79 -1.53
C GLY A 86 14.20 5.18 -2.06
N ALA A 87 13.63 5.57 -3.20
CA ALA A 87 13.77 6.88 -3.84
C ALA A 87 12.87 7.93 -3.15
N LYS A 88 13.30 8.37 -1.95
CA LYS A 88 12.45 9.17 -1.04
C LYS A 88 12.14 10.57 -1.58
N ASP A 89 13.06 11.18 -2.31
CA ASP A 89 12.88 12.55 -2.81
C ASP A 89 11.87 12.56 -3.97
N GLU A 90 11.97 11.60 -4.88
CA GLU A 90 11.03 11.38 -5.98
C GLU A 90 9.64 11.03 -5.44
N ALA A 91 9.57 10.14 -4.44
CA ALA A 91 8.31 9.80 -3.78
C ALA A 91 7.65 11.05 -3.18
N ARG A 92 8.43 11.89 -2.49
CA ARG A 92 7.93 13.13 -1.89
C ARG A 92 7.45 14.11 -2.94
N ALA A 93 8.17 14.25 -4.05
CA ALA A 93 7.78 15.11 -5.15
C ALA A 93 6.45 14.68 -5.78
N CYS A 94 6.28 13.39 -6.11
CA CYS A 94 5.04 12.86 -6.67
C CYS A 94 3.85 13.07 -5.72
N LEU A 95 3.99 12.68 -4.45
CA LEU A 95 2.90 12.76 -3.48
C LEU A 95 2.55 14.21 -3.10
N ALA A 96 3.53 15.11 -3.05
CA ALA A 96 3.27 16.54 -2.84
C ALA A 96 2.52 17.15 -4.02
N SER A 97 2.87 16.77 -5.26
CA SER A 97 2.17 17.22 -6.47
C SER A 97 0.68 16.87 -6.41
N VAL A 98 0.35 15.62 -6.08
CA VAL A 98 -1.05 15.16 -5.96
C VAL A 98 -1.76 15.84 -4.78
N ALA A 99 -1.10 16.00 -3.63
CA ALA A 99 -1.72 16.69 -2.49
C ALA A 99 -2.10 18.15 -2.82
N ASN A 100 -1.31 18.80 -3.68
CA ASN A 100 -1.57 20.16 -4.13
C ASN A 100 -2.61 20.24 -5.26
N SER A 101 -2.77 19.20 -6.10
CA SER A 101 -3.80 19.19 -7.15
C SER A 101 -5.22 19.03 -6.60
N VAL A 102 -5.36 18.34 -5.46
CA VAL A 102 -6.66 18.06 -4.82
C VAL A 102 -7.04 19.12 -3.77
N ALA A 103 -6.14 20.04 -3.42
CA ALA A 103 -6.41 21.06 -2.41
C ALA A 103 -7.39 22.14 -2.92
N PRO A 104 -8.52 22.43 -2.24
CA PRO A 104 -9.27 23.66 -2.49
C PRO A 104 -8.41 24.89 -2.16
N PRO A 105 -8.65 26.07 -2.77
CA PRO A 105 -7.88 27.28 -2.47
C PRO A 105 -7.95 27.55 -0.96
N THR A 106 -6.79 27.47 -0.31
CA THR A 106 -6.61 27.54 1.14
C THR A 106 -7.22 28.80 1.75
N THR A 107 -8.22 28.64 2.61
CA THR A 107 -8.33 29.50 3.79
C THR A 107 -7.31 29.00 4.81
N SER A 108 -6.26 29.81 5.02
CA SER A 108 -5.28 29.77 6.11
C SER A 108 -5.55 28.73 7.21
N ARG A 109 -4.73 27.68 7.25
CA ARG A 109 -4.63 26.81 8.43
C ARG A 109 -3.20 26.93 8.99
N SER A 110 -3.09 27.72 10.05
CA SER A 110 -1.91 27.95 10.89
C SER A 110 -1.17 26.63 11.20
N PRO A 111 0.18 26.63 11.28
CA PRO A 111 0.94 25.41 11.49
C PRO A 111 0.49 24.71 12.77
N VAL A 112 0.02 23.46 12.63
CA VAL A 112 -0.21 22.58 13.77
C VAL A 112 1.14 22.38 14.45
N ARG A 113 1.31 23.09 15.57
CA ARG A 113 2.42 22.89 16.50
C ARG A 113 2.33 21.45 16.98
N CYS A 114 3.12 20.57 16.37
CA CYS A 114 3.37 19.22 16.87
C CYS A 114 4.11 19.38 18.20
N SER A 115 3.36 19.53 19.29
CA SER A 115 3.92 19.61 20.63
C SER A 115 4.49 18.23 20.95
N ARG A 116 5.83 18.15 20.93
CA ARG A 116 6.58 17.11 21.65
C ARG A 116 6.09 17.14 23.10
N ARG A 117 5.21 16.20 23.47
CA ARG A 117 4.99 15.86 24.87
C ARG A 117 6.22 15.10 25.33
N SER A 118 7.17 15.86 25.86
CA SER A 118 8.20 15.38 26.77
C SER A 118 7.52 14.65 27.93
N THR A 119 7.80 13.36 28.04
CA THR A 119 7.54 12.53 29.22
C THR A 119 8.08 13.17 30.50
N PRO A 120 7.39 13.03 31.62
CA PRO A 120 8.02 12.70 32.88
C PRO A 120 7.81 11.21 33.17
N ARG A 121 8.92 10.48 33.20
CA ARG A 121 9.03 9.09 33.65
C ARG A 121 8.68 9.07 35.14
N SER A 122 7.44 8.73 35.48
CA SER A 122 7.03 8.48 36.87
C SER A 122 7.28 7.01 37.19
N GLU A 123 8.24 6.83 38.09
CA GLU A 123 8.65 5.62 38.77
C GLU A 123 7.49 5.09 39.63
N ALA A 124 6.91 3.95 39.26
CA ALA A 124 5.87 3.28 40.05
C ALA A 124 6.15 1.79 40.15
N ALA A 125 6.90 1.45 41.20
CA ALA A 125 6.74 0.30 42.07
C ALA A 125 6.27 -1.03 41.43
N ILE A 126 7.26 -1.87 41.14
CA ILE A 126 7.12 -3.33 41.05
C ILE A 126 6.68 -3.84 42.44
N ARG A 127 5.43 -4.27 42.59
CA ARG A 127 4.99 -5.06 43.75
C ARG A 127 5.16 -6.54 43.42
N PRO A 128 5.97 -7.32 44.18
CA PRO A 128 6.05 -8.75 43.99
C PRO A 128 4.78 -9.44 44.53
N GLY A 129 4.04 -10.11 43.65
CA GLY A 129 2.93 -11.00 44.00
C GLY A 129 3.42 -12.32 44.63
N PRO A 130 2.59 -12.99 45.44
CA PRO A 130 3.02 -14.02 46.38
C PRO A 130 3.42 -15.34 45.71
N ARG A 131 4.46 -15.96 46.28
CA ARG A 131 4.97 -17.30 45.95
C ARG A 131 3.93 -18.36 46.30
N LEU A 132 3.55 -19.18 45.33
CA LEU A 132 2.82 -20.44 45.56
C LEU A 132 3.82 -21.55 45.95
N PRO A 133 3.57 -22.34 47.01
CA PRO A 133 4.43 -23.45 47.41
C PRO A 133 4.21 -24.69 46.53
N GLY A 134 5.30 -25.42 46.31
CA GLY A 134 5.35 -26.57 45.42
C GLY A 134 4.80 -27.89 45.97
N GLY A 135 4.64 -28.83 45.04
CA GLY A 135 4.45 -30.27 45.23
C GLY A 135 4.39 -30.90 43.83
N ALA A 136 5.46 -31.52 43.34
CA ALA A 136 5.86 -32.91 43.58
C ALA A 136 4.91 -33.94 42.91
N HIS A 137 5.55 -34.89 42.19
CA HIS A 137 5.00 -36.12 41.61
C HIS A 137 4.21 -35.99 40.28
N ARG A 138 4.38 -36.83 39.26
CA ARG A 138 5.16 -38.07 39.06
C ARG A 138 5.32 -38.32 37.55
N ARG A 139 6.39 -39.05 37.24
CA ARG A 139 6.64 -39.83 36.00
C ARG A 139 5.49 -40.79 35.65
N ARG A 140 5.22 -40.94 34.34
CA ARG A 140 5.08 -42.19 33.53
C ARG A 140 4.31 -41.83 32.24
N ALA A 141 4.81 -42.00 31.02
CA ALA A 141 5.24 -43.23 30.33
C ALA A 141 4.14 -44.30 30.24
N ALA A 142 3.37 -44.24 29.15
CA ALA A 142 2.92 -45.35 28.30
C ALA A 142 2.26 -44.73 27.05
#